data_AF-A0A1Y2BIP8-F1
#
_entry.id   AF-A0A1Y2BIP8-F1
#
_cell.length_a   1.000
_cell.length_b   1.000
_cell.length_c   1.000
_cell.angle_alpha   90.00
_cell.angle_beta   90.00
_cell.angle_gamma   90.00
#
_symmetry.space_group_name_H-M   'P 1'
#
loop_
_entity.id
_entity.type
_entity.pdbx_description
1 polymer ?
#
loop_
_entity_poly.entity_id
_entity_poly.type
_entity_poly.pdbx_seq_one_letter_code
_entity_poly.pdbx_strand_id
1 'polypeptide(L)'
;MAMNVSFFLLILTLFALAFLTKWNQHVLIMLAVTTCLWAAMVWFVLEITKVQTRPDNMPLSGDLLPASEPDPKPETEIQTEAEGRKDR
;
A
#
# COMPACT_ATOMS: atom_id res chain seq x y z
N MET A 1 -10.31 4.39 7.48
CA MET A 1 -11.59 5.14 7.56
C MET A 1 -11.82 5.79 8.92
N ALA A 2 -11.70 5.08 10.04
CA ALA A 2 -12.00 5.61 11.38
C ALA A 2 -11.26 6.91 11.76
N MET A 3 -9.98 7.06 11.37
CA MET A 3 -9.19 8.26 11.62
C MET A 3 -9.76 9.52 10.94
N ASN A 4 -10.25 9.42 9.71
CA ASN A 4 -10.79 10.57 8.99
C ASN A 4 -12.10 11.04 9.64
N VAL A 5 -12.89 10.11 10.17
CA VAL A 5 -14.15 10.39 10.86
C VAL A 5 -13.92 11.10 12.19
N SER A 6 -12.92 10.66 12.97
CA SER A 6 -12.62 11.31 14.25
C SER A 6 -12.13 12.75 14.05
N PHE A 7 -11.26 13.00 13.07
CA PHE A 7 -10.83 14.36 12.72
C PHE A 7 -12.00 15.23 12.26
N PHE A 8 -12.91 14.69 11.44
CA PHE A 8 -14.10 15.43 11.00
C PHE A 8 -15.01 15.82 12.18
N LEU A 9 -15.29 14.88 13.09
CA LEU A 9 -16.07 15.16 14.30
C LEU A 9 -15.38 16.19 15.20
N LEU A 10 -14.05 16.17 15.27
CA LEU A 10 -13.26 17.13 16.03
C LEU A 10 -13.41 18.55 15.45
N ILE A 11 -13.29 18.69 14.12
CA ILE A 11 -13.50 19.96 13.42
C ILE A 11 -14.94 20.45 13.62
N LEU A 12 -15.94 19.58 13.49
CA LEU A 12 -17.34 19.92 13.70
C LEU A 12 -17.61 20.36 15.14
N THR A 13 -17.01 19.67 16.12
CA THR A 13 -17.11 20.01 17.54
C THR A 13 -16.47 21.37 17.80
N LEU A 14 -15.26 21.63 17.31
CA LEU A 14 -14.59 22.92 17.43
C LEU A 14 -15.37 24.04 16.74
N PHE A 15 -16.02 23.76 15.61
CA PHE A 15 -16.89 24.72 14.92
C PHE A 15 -18.14 25.06 15.75
N ALA A 16 -18.78 24.05 16.35
CA ALA A 16 -19.90 24.25 17.27
C ALA A 16 -19.48 25.10 18.50
N LEU A 17 -18.29 24.81 19.06
CA LEU A 17 -17.72 25.63 20.14
C LEU A 17 -17.40 27.06 19.68
N ALA A 18 -16.90 27.25 18.46
CA ALA A 18 -16.61 28.59 17.93
C ALA A 18 -17.88 29.46 17.85
N PHE A 19 -19.00 28.86 17.43
CA PHE A 19 -20.31 29.53 17.41
C PHE A 19 -20.82 29.83 18.82
N LEU A 20 -20.74 28.86 19.74
CA LEU A 20 -21.22 29.01 21.11
C LEU A 20 -20.43 30.06 21.92
N THR A 21 -19.14 30.21 21.61
CA THR A 21 -18.24 31.14 22.30
C THR A 21 -18.20 32.53 21.65
N LYS A 22 -19.16 32.86 20.76
CA LYS A 22 -19.24 34.16 20.04
C LYS A 22 -17.95 34.52 19.30
N TRP A 23 -17.36 33.57 18.57
CA TRP A 23 -16.14 33.81 17.76
C TRP A 23 -14.92 34.23 18.57
N ASN A 24 -14.72 33.63 19.75
CA ASN A 24 -13.51 33.84 20.54
C ASN A 24 -12.25 33.46 19.72
N GLN A 25 -11.28 34.37 19.66
CA GLN A 25 -10.03 34.22 18.90
C GLN A 25 -9.27 32.95 19.28
N HIS A 26 -9.26 32.60 20.57
CA HIS A 26 -8.59 31.40 21.06
C HIS A 26 -9.19 30.11 20.47
N VAL A 27 -10.52 30.06 20.31
CA VAL A 27 -11.22 28.89 19.73
C VAL A 27 -11.00 28.82 18.23
N LEU A 28 -10.92 29.97 17.54
CA LEU A 28 -10.58 30.02 16.12
C LEU A 28 -9.17 29.51 15.84
N ILE A 29 -8.19 29.81 16.69
CA ILE A 29 -6.83 29.29 16.56
C ILE A 29 -6.83 27.77 16.72
N MET A 30 -7.55 27.23 17.70
CA MET A 30 -7.66 25.77 17.89
C MET A 30 -8.32 25.09 16.67
N LEU A 31 -9.36 25.69 16.09
CA LEU A 31 -9.99 25.21 14.86
C LEU A 31 -9.03 25.27 13.65
N ALA A 32 -8.30 26.37 13.48
CA ALA A 32 -7.36 26.56 12.38
C ALA A 32 -6.19 25.59 12.44
N VAL A 33 -5.59 25.39 13.62
CA VAL A 33 -4.47 24.45 13.81
C VAL A 33 -4.94 23.01 13.57
N THR A 34 -6.13 22.65 14.07
CA THR A 34 -6.69 21.31 13.88
C THR A 34 -6.99 21.01 12.40
N THR A 35 -7.59 21.97 11.69
CA THR A 35 -7.89 21.82 10.25
C THR A 35 -6.60 21.77 9.41
N CYS A 36 -5.61 22.60 9.75
CA CYS A 36 -4.28 22.57 9.12
C CYS A 36 -3.58 21.23 9.33
N LEU A 37 -3.60 20.70 10.55
CA LEU A 37 -3.04 19.39 10.88
C LEU A 37 -3.72 18.26 10.08
N TRP A 38 -5.05 18.29 10.00
CA TRP A 38 -5.80 17.30 9.23
C TRP A 38 -5.45 17.35 7.73
N ALA A 39 -5.39 18.55 7.16
CA ALA A 39 -4.97 18.75 5.77
C ALA A 39 -3.54 18.23 5.52
N ALA A 40 -2.61 18.52 6.42
CA ALA A 40 -1.24 18.00 6.35
C ALA A 40 -1.21 16.46 6.40
N MET A 41 -2.03 15.83 7.23
CA MET A 41 -2.13 14.37 7.31
C MET A 41 -2.69 13.76 6.02
N VAL A 42 -3.76 14.33 5.47
CA VAL A 42 -4.35 13.87 4.20
C VAL A 42 -3.34 14.01 3.06
N TRP A 43 -2.64 15.14 2.98
CA TRP A 43 -1.58 15.36 2.00
C TRP A 43 -0.47 14.33 2.16
N PHE A 44 -0.01 14.09 3.39
CA PHE A 44 1.04 13.12 3.70
C PHE A 44 0.66 11.69 3.26
N VAL A 45 -0.57 11.27 3.52
CA VAL A 45 -1.06 9.94 3.10
C VAL A 45 -1.09 9.83 1.57
N LEU A 46 -1.56 10.87 0.87
CA LEU A 46 -1.56 10.92 -0.60
C LEU A 46 -0.14 10.85 -1.18
N GLU A 47 0.81 11.51 -0.54
CA GLU A 47 2.20 11.49 -1.00
C GLU A 47 2.84 10.11 -0.80
N ILE A 48 2.58 9.44 0.33
CA ILE A 48 3.06 8.06 0.55
C ILE A 48 2.52 7.11 -0.51
N THR A 49 1.22 7.17 -0.82
CA THR A 49 0.63 6.27 -1.81
C THR A 49 1.19 6.52 -3.21
N LYS A 50 1.51 7.78 -3.56
CA LYS A 50 2.22 8.11 -4.80
C LYS A 50 3.61 7.47 -4.86
N VAL A 51 4.35 7.44 -3.77
CA VAL A 51 5.71 6.86 -3.75
C VAL A 51 5.68 5.34 -3.83
N GLN A 52 4.71 4.68 -3.19
CA GLN A 52 4.57 3.22 -3.19
C GLN A 52 4.03 2.64 -4.51
N THR A 53 3.31 3.45 -5.29
CA THR A 53 2.76 3.03 -6.60
C THR A 53 3.73 3.23 -7.76
N ARG A 54 4.94 3.74 -7.49
CA ARG A 54 5.99 3.84 -8.51
C ARG A 54 6.61 2.46 -8.76
N PRO A 55 6.58 1.95 -10.00
CA PRO A 55 7.19 0.65 -10.34
C PRO A 55 8.70 0.62 -10.08
N ASP A 56 9.38 1.77 -10.13
CA ASP A 56 10.82 1.89 -9.80
C ASP A 56 11.13 1.72 -8.29
N ASN A 57 10.14 1.93 -7.41
CA ASN A 57 10.30 1.86 -5.96
C ASN A 57 9.74 0.54 -5.38
N MET A 58 9.09 -0.29 -6.20
CA MET A 58 8.60 -1.61 -5.81
C MET A 58 9.72 -2.63 -6.07
N PRO A 59 10.03 -3.54 -5.12
CA PRO A 59 10.87 -4.68 -5.45
C PRO A 59 10.21 -5.44 -6.61
N LEU A 60 11.01 -5.73 -7.63
CA LEU A 60 10.63 -6.36 -8.89
C LEU A 60 9.69 -7.54 -8.61
N SER A 61 8.37 -7.34 -8.74
CA SER A 61 7.37 -8.39 -8.49
C SER A 61 7.27 -9.36 -9.68
N GLY A 62 8.41 -9.66 -10.31
CA GLY A 62 8.49 -10.27 -11.64
C GLY A 62 9.61 -11.27 -11.86
N ASP A 63 10.27 -11.78 -10.80
CA ASP A 63 10.84 -13.13 -10.84
C ASP A 63 9.78 -14.06 -10.21
N LEU A 64 8.62 -14.33 -10.81
CA LEU A 64 8.47 -15.26 -11.93
C LEU A 64 9.80 -15.87 -12.41
N LEU A 65 10.49 -16.59 -11.53
CA LEU A 65 11.20 -17.75 -12.01
C LEU A 65 10.13 -18.73 -12.53
N PRO A 66 10.12 -19.06 -13.83
CA PRO A 66 9.31 -20.15 -14.34
C PRO A 66 9.72 -21.43 -13.61
N ALA A 67 8.74 -22.31 -13.42
CA ALA A 67 8.95 -23.67 -12.98
C ALA A 67 10.03 -24.38 -13.83
N SER A 68 11.27 -24.39 -13.35
CA SER A 68 12.38 -25.16 -13.93
C SER A 68 13.61 -25.09 -13.02
N GLU A 69 13.49 -25.59 -11.80
CA GLU A 69 14.64 -26.15 -11.09
C GLU A 69 14.60 -27.68 -11.26
N PRO A 70 15.54 -28.30 -11.98
CA PRO A 70 15.68 -29.75 -12.00
C PRO A 70 16.34 -30.19 -10.70
N ASP A 71 15.58 -30.88 -9.83
CA ASP A 71 16.08 -31.50 -8.60
C ASP A 71 17.19 -32.54 -8.90
N PRO A 72 18.23 -32.65 -8.05
CA PRO A 72 19.28 -33.65 -8.21
C PRO A 72 18.85 -35.02 -7.62
N LYS A 73 18.71 -36.04 -8.50
CA LYS A 73 18.81 -37.52 -8.31
C LYS A 73 18.25 -38.17 -7.02
N PRO A 74 17.42 -39.24 -7.10
CA PRO A 74 17.99 -40.57 -7.37
C PRO A 74 17.10 -41.52 -8.22
N GLU A 75 17.71 -42.14 -9.23
CA GLU A 75 17.62 -43.55 -9.66
C GLU A 75 16.41 -44.40 -9.20
N THR A 76 15.57 -44.91 -10.13
CA THR A 76 15.00 -46.29 -10.21
C THR A 76 14.16 -46.49 -11.50
N GLU A 77 14.30 -47.66 -12.14
CA GLU A 77 13.46 -48.30 -13.19
C GLU A 77 13.41 -47.66 -14.60
N ILE A 78 14.28 -48.10 -15.54
CA ILE A 78 14.10 -49.22 -16.50
C ILE A 78 12.76 -49.17 -17.26
N GLN A 79 12.84 -48.85 -18.56
CA GLN A 79 12.27 -49.56 -19.72
C GLN A 79 11.97 -48.57 -20.86
N THR A 80 12.72 -48.63 -21.96
CA THR A 80 12.13 -48.61 -23.31
C THR A 80 13.16 -49.26 -24.24
N GLU A 81 12.90 -50.53 -24.49
CA GLU A 81 13.37 -51.29 -25.65
C GLU A 81 13.00 -50.58 -26.96
N ALA A 82 13.85 -50.81 -27.96
CA ALA A 82 13.56 -50.79 -29.40
C ALA A 82 13.17 -49.44 -30.07
N GLU A 83 14.02 -48.98 -30.99
CA GLU A 83 13.79 -49.11 -32.44
C GLU A 83 14.49 -47.97 -33.21
N GLY A 84 15.23 -48.29 -34.29
CA GLY A 84 15.46 -47.33 -35.37
C GLY A 84 16.89 -46.83 -35.62
N ARG A 85 17.91 -47.69 -35.64
CA ARG A 85 19.09 -47.43 -36.50
C ARG A 85 18.94 -48.23 -37.80
N LYS A 86 18.25 -47.62 -38.77
CA LYS A 86 18.22 -48.05 -40.17
C LYS A 86 19.15 -47.14 -40.99
N ASP A 87 20.06 -47.79 -41.70
CA ASP A 87 20.55 -47.43 -43.04
C ASP A 87 21.38 -46.14 -43.22
N ARG A 88 22.72 -46.27 -43.20
CA ARG A 88 23.59 -46.15 -44.40
C ARG A 88 25.07 -46.32 -44.03
#